data_AF-F3GJH8-F1
#
_entry.id   AF-F3GJH8-F1
#
_cell.length_a   1.000
_cell.length_b   1.000
_cell.length_c   1.000
_cell.angle_alpha   90.00
_cell.angle_beta   90.00
_cell.angle_gamma   90.00
#
_symmetry.space_group_name_H-M   'P 1'
#
loop_
_entity.id
_entity.type
_entity.pdbx_description
1 polymer ?
#
loop_
_entity_poly.entity_id
_entity_poly.type
_entity_poly.pdbx_seq_one_letter_code
_entity_poly.pdbx_strand_id
1 'polypeptide(L)'
;MTKEKLLAMPADDYMNAEQHAFFVELLQGMKVEIHERIEQSRIAIESLDTPADPADAASVEEERHWLVNVIDRDQRMLPQLEMALSRIADDTFGWCDDSGEPIGL
;
A
#
# COMPACT_ATOMS: atom_id res chain seq x y z
N MET A 1 -18.26 4.43 -4.29
CA MET A 1 -18.40 5.92 -4.35
C MET A 1 -17.25 6.50 -5.17
N THR A 2 -17.37 7.65 -5.85
CA THR A 2 -16.19 8.25 -6.56
C THR A 2 -15.44 9.22 -5.66
N LYS A 3 -14.17 9.48 -5.96
CA LYS A 3 -13.34 10.46 -5.22
C LYS A 3 -13.95 11.86 -5.24
N GLU A 4 -14.53 12.31 -6.35
CA GLU A 4 -15.17 13.64 -6.38
C GLU A 4 -16.39 13.70 -5.48
N LYS A 5 -17.15 12.61 -5.38
CA LYS A 5 -18.30 12.53 -4.47
C LYS A 5 -17.87 12.53 -3.00
N LEU A 6 -16.79 11.82 -2.65
CA LEU A 6 -16.19 11.86 -1.30
C LEU A 6 -15.86 13.29 -0.87
N LEU A 7 -15.15 14.04 -1.73
CA LEU A 7 -14.70 15.41 -1.44
C LEU A 7 -15.83 16.44 -1.41
N ALA A 8 -16.97 16.14 -2.05
CA ALA A 8 -18.12 17.02 -2.09
C ALA A 8 -19.07 16.85 -0.88
N MET A 9 -18.82 15.86 -0.02
CA MET A 9 -19.66 15.63 1.17
C MET A 9 -19.48 16.75 2.19
N PRO A 10 -20.54 17.15 2.90
CA PRO A 10 -20.45 18.12 4.00
C PRO A 10 -19.48 17.63 5.09
N ALA A 11 -18.88 18.59 5.82
CA ALA A 11 -18.04 18.27 6.97
C ALA A 11 -18.80 17.51 8.08
N ASP A 12 -20.12 17.71 8.18
CA ASP A 12 -20.99 17.00 9.13
C ASP A 12 -21.11 15.49 8.82
N ASP A 13 -20.82 15.08 7.58
CA ASP A 13 -20.84 13.68 7.12
C ASP A 13 -19.44 13.03 7.12
N TYR A 14 -18.46 13.67 7.76
CA TYR A 14 -17.09 13.17 7.81
C TYR A 14 -17.01 11.79 8.47
N MET A 15 -16.35 10.85 7.80
CA MET A 15 -16.18 9.45 8.22
C MET A 15 -17.50 8.75 8.54
N ASN A 16 -18.57 9.10 7.82
CA ASN A 16 -19.81 8.32 7.85
C ASN A 16 -19.64 6.95 7.17
N ALA A 17 -20.69 6.12 7.24
CA ALA A 17 -20.67 4.77 6.67
C ALA A 17 -20.34 4.73 5.16
N GLU A 18 -20.70 5.76 4.39
CA GLU A 18 -20.38 5.83 2.95
C GLU A 18 -18.89 6.14 2.72
N GLN A 19 -18.31 7.04 3.50
CA GLN A 19 -16.88 7.35 3.45
C GLN A 19 -16.03 6.17 3.92
N HIS A 20 -16.43 5.51 5.03
CA HIS A 20 -15.78 4.28 5.49
C HIS A 20 -15.80 3.20 4.41
N ALA A 21 -16.95 2.96 3.78
CA ALA A 21 -17.05 1.98 2.69
C ALA A 21 -16.10 2.30 1.51
N PHE A 22 -15.95 3.57 1.17
CA PHE A 22 -14.99 4.01 0.15
C PHE A 22 -13.54 3.71 0.54
N PHE A 23 -13.13 4.06 1.76
CA PHE A 23 -11.77 3.79 2.22
C PHE A 23 -11.48 2.31 2.38
N VAL A 24 -12.46 1.50 2.78
CA VAL A 24 -12.32 0.03 2.80
C VAL A 24 -12.04 -0.51 1.40
N GLU A 25 -12.83 -0.11 0.40
CA GLU A 25 -12.62 -0.52 -0.99
C GLU A 25 -11.24 -0.08 -1.49
N LEU A 26 -10.83 1.16 -1.19
CA LEU A 26 -9.53 1.70 -1.55
C LEU A 26 -8.37 0.92 -0.92
N LEU A 27 -8.41 0.69 0.39
CA LEU A 27 -7.36 -0.01 1.14
C LEU A 27 -7.25 -1.48 0.71
N GLN A 28 -8.38 -2.13 0.41
CA GLN A 28 -8.39 -3.49 -0.14
C GLN A 28 -7.79 -3.52 -1.55
N GLY A 29 -8.12 -2.56 -2.40
CA GLY A 29 -7.50 -2.40 -3.72
C GLY A 29 -5.99 -2.23 -3.63
N MET A 30 -5.52 -1.32 -2.76
CA MET A 30 -4.08 -1.11 -2.51
C MET A 30 -3.38 -2.39 -2.02
N LYS A 31 -4.04 -3.19 -1.18
CA LYS A 31 -3.51 -4.48 -0.71
C LYS A 31 -3.32 -5.46 -1.87
N VAL A 32 -4.30 -5.56 -2.77
CA VAL A 32 -4.20 -6.39 -3.99
C VAL A 32 -3.04 -5.91 -4.87
N GLU A 33 -2.96 -4.60 -5.14
CA GLU A 33 -1.87 -4.02 -5.94
C GLU A 33 -0.47 -4.28 -5.35
N ILE A 34 -0.33 -4.21 -4.02
CA ILE A 34 0.93 -4.55 -3.35
C ILE A 34 1.28 -6.03 -3.51
N HIS A 35 0.31 -6.93 -3.37
CA HIS A 35 0.54 -8.35 -3.61
C HIS A 35 0.97 -8.63 -5.05
N GLU A 36 0.31 -8.00 -6.03
CA GLU A 36 0.69 -8.10 -7.44
C GLU A 36 2.10 -7.57 -7.70
N ARG A 37 2.47 -6.43 -7.11
CA ARG A 37 3.82 -5.86 -7.24
C ARG A 37 4.90 -6.77 -6.64
N ILE A 38 4.64 -7.36 -5.47
CA ILE A 38 5.54 -8.34 -4.85
C ILE A 38 5.72 -9.54 -5.79
N GLU A 39 4.65 -10.11 -6.33
CA GLU A 39 4.76 -11.24 -7.25
C GLU A 39 5.50 -10.89 -8.54
N GLN A 40 5.28 -9.71 -9.10
CA GLN A 40 6.04 -9.21 -10.25
C GLN A 40 7.54 -9.10 -9.94
N SER A 41 7.91 -8.56 -8.78
CA SER A 41 9.32 -8.50 -8.35
C SER A 41 9.91 -9.88 -8.12
N ARG A 42 9.15 -10.84 -7.59
CA ARG A 42 9.61 -12.23 -7.47
C ARG A 42 9.89 -12.86 -8.84
N ILE A 43 8.98 -12.69 -9.80
CA ILE A 43 9.16 -13.16 -11.18
C ILE A 43 10.39 -12.51 -11.83
N ALA A 44 10.62 -11.21 -11.58
CA ALA A 44 11.80 -10.51 -12.06
C ALA A 44 13.10 -11.12 -11.49
N ILE A 45 13.14 -11.43 -10.20
CA ILE A 45 14.28 -12.12 -9.57
C ILE A 45 14.53 -13.50 -10.20
N GLU A 46 13.46 -14.26 -10.45
CA GLU A 46 13.54 -15.59 -11.08
C GLU A 46 13.97 -15.53 -12.55
N SER A 47 13.76 -14.39 -13.20
CA SER A 47 14.11 -14.13 -14.61
C SER A 47 15.51 -13.52 -14.80
N LEU A 48 16.26 -13.26 -13.73
CA LEU A 48 17.62 -12.72 -13.83
C LEU A 48 18.55 -13.72 -14.55
N ASP A 49 19.31 -13.21 -15.52
CA ASP A 49 20.21 -14.01 -16.34
C ASP A 49 21.35 -14.64 -15.52
N THR A 50 21.89 -15.75 -16.05
CA THR A 50 23.12 -16.32 -15.50
C THR A 50 24.31 -15.48 -15.96
N PRO A 51 25.16 -14.96 -15.05
CA PRO A 51 26.30 -14.14 -15.43
C PRO A 51 27.28 -14.88 -16.35
N ALA A 52 27.72 -14.23 -17.43
CA ALA A 52 28.70 -14.81 -18.36
C ALA A 52 30.14 -14.59 -17.87
N ASP A 53 30.39 -13.53 -17.11
CA ASP A 53 31.69 -13.21 -16.53
C ASP A 53 31.58 -12.55 -15.11
N PRO A 54 32.70 -12.30 -14.42
CA PRO A 54 32.66 -11.69 -13.07
C PRO A 54 32.12 -10.25 -13.02
N ALA A 55 32.20 -9.46 -14.09
CA ALA A 55 31.67 -8.11 -14.14
C ALA A 55 30.14 -8.13 -14.34
N ASP A 56 29.65 -9.04 -15.19
CA ASP A 56 28.22 -9.33 -15.33
C ASP A 56 27.64 -9.85 -14.01
N ALA A 57 28.40 -10.64 -13.26
CA ALA A 57 27.96 -11.18 -11.97
C ALA A 57 27.70 -10.08 -10.94
N ALA A 58 28.54 -9.04 -10.92
CA ALA A 58 28.33 -7.89 -10.04
C ALA A 58 27.05 -7.13 -10.40
N SER A 59 26.78 -6.96 -11.69
CA SER A 59 25.60 -6.22 -12.18
C SER A 59 24.29 -6.97 -11.88
N VAL A 60 24.26 -8.29 -12.12
CA VAL A 60 23.11 -9.14 -11.81
C VAL A 60 22.82 -9.16 -10.31
N GLU A 61 23.85 -9.19 -9.47
CA GLU A 61 23.66 -9.18 -8.01
C GLU A 61 23.19 -7.82 -7.49
N GLU A 62 23.63 -6.71 -8.09
CA GLU A 62 23.10 -5.38 -7.77
C GLU A 62 21.59 -5.29 -8.08
N GLU A 63 21.17 -5.79 -9.25
CA GLU A 63 19.75 -5.83 -9.64
C GLU A 63 18.93 -6.73 -8.72
N ARG A 64 19.46 -7.92 -8.37
CA ARG A 64 18.83 -8.82 -7.39
C ARG A 64 18.63 -8.11 -6.05
N HIS A 65 19.68 -7.45 -5.55
CA HIS A 65 19.62 -6.75 -4.28
C HIS A 65 18.60 -5.60 -4.31
N TRP A 66 18.52 -4.87 -5.43
CA TRP A 66 17.50 -3.84 -5.63
C TRP A 66 16.07 -4.43 -5.57
N LEU A 67 15.80 -5.52 -6.30
CA LEU A 67 14.49 -6.17 -6.31
C LEU A 67 14.07 -6.70 -4.93
N VAL A 68 15.01 -7.27 -4.17
CA VAL A 68 14.76 -7.71 -2.78
C VAL A 68 14.35 -6.53 -1.90
N ASN A 69 15.02 -5.38 -2.02
CA ASN A 69 14.67 -4.19 -1.25
C ASN A 69 13.28 -3.62 -1.62
N VAL A 70 12.87 -3.75 -2.90
CA VAL A 70 11.51 -3.38 -3.34
C VAL A 70 10.47 -4.29 -2.67
N ILE A 71 10.69 -5.61 -2.67
CA ILE A 71 9.79 -6.58 -2.01
C ILE A 71 9.69 -6.27 -0.51
N ASP A 72 10.82 -6.05 0.17
CA ASP A 72 10.84 -5.72 1.60
C ASP A 72 10.04 -4.46 1.93
N ARG A 73 10.15 -3.42 1.09
CA ARG A 73 9.39 -2.19 1.24
C ARG A 73 7.89 -2.44 1.10
N ASP A 74 7.50 -3.22 0.10
CA ASP A 74 6.10 -3.56 -0.18
C ASP A 74 5.48 -4.41 0.93
N GLN A 75 6.23 -5.39 1.43
CA GLN A 75 5.81 -6.21 2.58
C GLN A 75 5.58 -5.37 3.83
N ARG A 76 6.39 -4.34 4.08
CA ARG A 76 6.20 -3.42 5.22
C ARG A 76 4.95 -2.56 5.11
N MET A 77 4.38 -2.39 3.91
CA MET A 77 3.13 -1.65 3.72
C MET A 77 1.90 -2.47 4.12
N LEU A 78 1.94 -3.81 3.98
CA LEU A 78 0.79 -4.67 4.25
C LEU A 78 0.26 -4.55 5.70
N PRO A 79 1.09 -4.59 6.76
CA PRO A 79 0.62 -4.39 8.13
C PRO A 79 0.01 -3.00 8.37
N GLN A 80 0.47 -1.98 7.65
CA GLN A 80 -0.07 -0.61 7.80
C GLN A 80 -1.48 -0.52 7.21
N LEU A 81 -1.73 -1.19 6.08
CA LEU A 81 -3.07 -1.28 5.50
C LEU A 81 -4.02 -2.08 6.39
N GLU A 82 -3.55 -3.17 7.00
CA GLU A 82 -4.34 -3.95 7.96
C GLU A 82 -4.68 -3.14 9.22
N MET A 83 -3.73 -2.36 9.73
CA MET A 83 -3.97 -1.44 10.83
C MET A 83 -5.00 -0.37 10.45
N ALA A 84 -4.92 0.20 9.25
CA ALA A 84 -5.91 1.17 8.76
C ALA A 84 -7.31 0.56 8.66
N LEU A 85 -7.43 -0.67 8.14
CA LEU A 85 -8.70 -1.41 8.09
C LEU A 85 -9.26 -1.68 9.49
N SER A 86 -8.41 -2.03 10.47
CA SER A 86 -8.82 -2.20 11.87
C SER A 86 -9.35 -0.90 12.45
N ARG A 87 -8.69 0.24 12.19
CA ARG A 87 -9.15 1.55 12.65
C ARG A 87 -10.51 1.92 12.08
N ILE A 88 -10.82 1.50 10.85
CA ILE A 88 -12.15 1.70 10.27
C ILE A 88 -13.19 0.84 11.01
N ALA A 89 -12.85 -0.42 11.36
CA ALA A 89 -13.75 -1.28 12.12
C ALA A 89 -14.01 -0.77 13.55
N ASP A 90 -13.05 -0.05 14.13
CA ASP A 90 -13.15 0.56 15.46
C ASP A 90 -13.72 2.00 15.42
N ASP A 91 -14.15 2.50 14.25
CA ASP A 91 -14.63 3.88 14.02
C ASP A 91 -13.63 4.99 14.45
N THR A 92 -12.33 4.69 14.44
CA THR A 92 -11.24 5.62 14.78
C THR A 92 -10.48 6.15 13.55
N PHE A 93 -10.78 5.62 12.36
CA PHE A 93 -10.14 6.05 11.12
C PHE A 93 -10.50 7.49 10.75
N GLY A 94 -9.53 8.24 10.24
CA GLY A 94 -9.69 9.66 9.89
C GLY A 94 -9.40 10.63 11.03
N TRP A 95 -9.21 10.16 12.27
CA TRP A 95 -8.90 11.04 13.39
C TRP A 95 -7.41 11.00 13.74
N CYS A 96 -6.84 12.16 14.09
CA CYS A 96 -5.46 12.25 14.57
C CYS A 96 -5.34 11.61 15.96
N ASP A 97 -4.40 10.67 16.14
CA ASP A 97 -4.20 9.97 17.41
C ASP A 97 -3.75 10.92 18.55
N ASP A 98 -3.08 12.02 18.22
CA ASP A 98 -2.53 12.98 19.19
C ASP A 98 -3.52 14.11 19.55
N SER A 99 -4.21 14.67 18.55
CA SER A 99 -5.10 15.83 18.74
C SER A 99 -6.60 15.50 18.72
N GLY A 100 -6.99 14.35 18.16
CA GLY A 100 -8.39 14.00 17.90
C GLY A 100 -9.03 14.80 16.77
N GLU A 101 -8.27 15.62 16.04
CA GLU A 101 -8.78 16.44 14.94
C GLU A 101 -8.97 15.64 13.65
N PRO A 102 -9.88 16.06 12.74
CA PRO A 102 -10.04 15.46 11.42
C PRO A 102 -8.77 15.51 10.61
N ILE A 103 -8.35 14.35 10.10
CA ILE A 103 -7.38 14.24 9.03
C ILE A 103 -8.08 14.63 7.72
N GLY A 104 -7.45 15.49 6.91
CA GLY A 104 -8.04 15.95 5.65
C GLY A 104 -8.36 14.81 4.68
N LEU A 105 -9.49 14.93 3.98
CA LEU A 105 -9.91 14.05 2.87
C LEU A 105 -9.11 14.34 1.58
#